data_AF-J9ZEQ5-F1
#
_entry.id   AF-J9ZEQ5-F1
#
_cell.length_a   1.000
_cell.length_b   1.000
_cell.length_c   1.000
_cell.angle_alpha   90.00
_cell.angle_beta   90.00
_cell.angle_gamma   90.00
#
_symmetry.space_group_name_H-M   'P 1'
#
loop_
_entity.id
_entity.type
_entity.pdbx_description
1 polymer ?
#
loop_
_entity_poly.entity_id
_entity_poly.type
_entity_poly.pdbx_seq_one_letter_code
_entity_poly.pdbx_strand_id
1 'polypeptide(L)'
;MEPGITDRIGQMILEMFRTGMCLFSVRSPGGVAELYGGEARKVEVTGTSLTIEREDWHLHCKLETVETVVFDLSPKDNGGIRMAVVFRDKHQAPVLRAAWLPRLMPETPSPPEQFWAFTQRYIDLPMVVDARNRQLVFPGSGQGDSSE
;
A
#
# COMPACT_ATOMS: atom_id res chain seq x y z
N MET A 1 -16.10 -2.69 11.62
CA MET A 1 -15.69 -1.73 10.57
C MET A 1 -16.95 -1.23 9.89
N GLU A 2 -17.10 0.09 9.69
CA GLU A 2 -18.24 0.63 8.95
C GLU A 2 -18.17 0.20 7.47
N PRO A 3 -19.30 -0.07 6.80
CA PRO A 3 -19.31 -0.52 5.40
C PRO A 3 -18.46 0.35 4.46
N GLY A 4 -18.54 1.68 4.61
CA GLY A 4 -17.78 2.61 3.77
C GLY A 4 -16.26 2.57 3.94
N ILE A 5 -15.75 2.11 5.09
CA ILE A 5 -14.30 1.94 5.29
C ILE A 5 -13.83 0.71 4.52
N THR A 6 -14.55 -0.41 4.64
CA THR A 6 -14.23 -1.67 3.95
C THR A 6 -14.14 -1.46 2.44
N ASP A 7 -15.11 -0.74 1.87
CA ASP A 7 -15.15 -0.42 0.44
C ASP A 7 -13.93 0.38 0.00
N ARG A 8 -13.52 1.38 0.80
CA ARG A 8 -12.33 2.20 0.52
C ARG A 8 -11.03 1.40 0.63
N ILE A 9 -10.92 0.43 1.53
CA ILE A 9 -9.77 -0.49 1.58
C ILE A 9 -9.72 -1.37 0.33
N GLY A 10 -10.86 -1.95 -0.06
CA GLY A 10 -10.96 -2.73 -1.30
C GLY A 10 -10.57 -1.91 -2.53
N GLN A 11 -11.06 -0.68 -2.63
CA GLN A 11 -10.70 0.28 -3.68
C GLN A 11 -9.20 0.58 -3.68
N MET A 12 -8.60 0.86 -2.52
CA MET A 12 -7.16 1.12 -2.39
C MET A 12 -6.32 -0.04 -2.93
N ILE A 13 -6.65 -1.27 -2.55
CA ILE A 13 -5.95 -2.48 -3.03
C ILE A 13 -6.10 -2.62 -4.56
N LEU A 14 -7.30 -2.44 -5.09
CA LEU A 14 -7.56 -2.55 -6.53
C LEU A 14 -6.87 -1.46 -7.35
N GLU A 15 -6.83 -0.22 -6.86
CA GLU A 15 -6.11 0.85 -7.52
C GLU A 15 -4.60 0.59 -7.52
N MET A 16 -4.02 0.17 -6.40
CA MET A 16 -2.60 -0.23 -6.34
C MET A 16 -2.31 -1.38 -7.31
N PHE A 17 -3.17 -2.39 -7.38
CA PHE A 17 -3.05 -3.49 -8.32
C PHE A 17 -3.03 -2.99 -9.77
N ARG A 18 -4.03 -2.21 -10.18
CA ARG A 18 -4.20 -1.72 -11.55
C ARG A 18 -3.07 -0.81 -12.04
N THR A 19 -2.25 -0.26 -11.14
CA THR A 19 -1.03 0.45 -11.56
C THR A 19 -0.03 -0.45 -12.27
N GLY A 20 0.00 -1.75 -11.95
CA GLY A 20 1.06 -2.66 -12.39
C GLY A 20 2.43 -2.40 -11.76
N MET A 21 2.54 -1.41 -10.86
CA MET A 21 3.80 -0.96 -10.24
C MET A 21 4.08 -1.61 -8.88
N CYS A 22 3.14 -2.43 -8.40
CA CYS A 22 3.16 -3.01 -7.07
C CYS A 22 3.57 -4.48 -7.08
N LEU A 23 4.28 -4.88 -6.02
CA LEU A 23 4.45 -6.25 -5.59
C LEU A 23 3.54 -6.51 -4.40
N PHE A 24 2.53 -7.34 -4.57
CA PHE A 24 1.70 -7.81 -3.47
C PHE A 24 2.38 -8.98 -2.78
N SER A 25 2.30 -9.06 -1.46
CA SER A 25 2.79 -10.22 -0.72
C SER A 25 1.86 -10.62 0.40
N VAL A 26 1.65 -11.93 0.52
CA VAL A 26 0.91 -12.57 1.62
C VAL A 26 1.89 -13.42 2.40
N ARG A 27 1.92 -13.24 3.73
CA ARG A 27 2.85 -13.95 4.62
C ARG A 27 2.11 -15.00 5.43
N SER A 28 2.66 -16.21 5.45
CA SER A 28 2.36 -17.24 6.43
C SER A 28 3.53 -17.38 7.41
N PRO A 29 3.40 -18.12 8.52
CA PRO A 29 4.49 -18.30 9.49
C PRO A 29 5.78 -18.87 8.89
N GLY A 30 5.70 -19.67 7.81
CA GLY A 30 6.84 -20.33 7.19
C GLY A 30 7.17 -19.89 5.77
N GLY A 31 6.43 -18.93 5.20
CA GLY A 31 6.59 -18.57 3.79
C GLY A 31 5.98 -17.23 3.42
N VAL A 32 6.37 -16.74 2.25
CA VAL A 32 5.82 -15.52 1.65
C VAL A 32 5.53 -15.82 0.19
N ALA A 33 4.31 -15.55 -0.24
CA ALA A 33 3.95 -15.51 -1.65
C ALA A 33 4.10 -14.06 -2.15
N GLU A 34 4.67 -13.90 -3.34
CA GLU A 34 4.89 -12.60 -3.97
C GLU A 34 4.23 -12.57 -5.36
N LEU A 35 3.33 -11.62 -5.55
CA LEU A 35 2.39 -11.56 -6.68
C LEU A 35 2.61 -10.27 -7.46
N TYR A 36 2.88 -10.41 -8.76
CA TYR A 36 3.12 -9.30 -9.70
C TYR A 36 2.02 -9.21 -10.76
N GLY A 37 1.91 -8.03 -11.38
CA GLY A 37 1.01 -7.73 -12.48
C GLY A 37 0.02 -6.61 -12.14
N GLY A 38 -0.64 -6.07 -13.16
CA GLY A 38 -1.68 -5.05 -12.99
C GLY A 38 -2.96 -5.30 -13.78
N GLU A 39 -3.06 -6.45 -14.45
CA GLU A 39 -4.22 -6.86 -15.21
C GLU A 39 -4.75 -8.19 -14.68
N ALA A 40 -6.04 -8.20 -14.31
CA ALA A 40 -6.74 -9.36 -13.80
C ALA A 40 -7.68 -9.93 -14.87
N ARG A 41 -7.81 -11.25 -14.89
CA ARG A 41 -8.86 -11.94 -15.65
C ARG A 41 -10.22 -11.75 -14.99
N LYS A 42 -10.23 -11.72 -13.65
CA LYS A 42 -11.45 -11.53 -12.85
C LYS A 42 -11.14 -10.75 -11.58
N VAL A 43 -12.05 -9.86 -11.23
CA VAL A 43 -12.09 -9.16 -9.94
C VAL A 43 -13.47 -9.36 -9.35
N GLU A 44 -13.53 -9.74 -8.08
CA GLU A 44 -14.79 -9.95 -7.36
C GLU A 44 -14.73 -9.30 -5.97
N VAL A 45 -15.79 -8.60 -5.60
CA VAL A 45 -15.99 -8.05 -4.25
C VAL A 45 -17.31 -8.61 -3.73
N THR A 46 -17.24 -9.47 -2.72
CA THR A 46 -18.40 -10.18 -2.17
C THR A 46 -18.43 -9.98 -0.66
N GLY A 47 -19.36 -9.15 -0.19
CA GLY A 47 -19.38 -8.70 1.20
C GLY A 47 -18.09 -7.96 1.55
N THR A 48 -17.37 -8.45 2.56
CA THR A 48 -16.08 -7.89 2.98
C THR A 48 -14.87 -8.62 2.38
N SER A 49 -15.08 -9.48 1.39
CA SER A 49 -14.00 -10.22 0.72
C SER A 49 -13.67 -9.61 -0.64
N LEU A 50 -12.38 -9.41 -0.89
CA LEU A 50 -11.82 -9.00 -2.18
C LEU A 50 -11.09 -10.19 -2.82
N THR A 51 -11.35 -10.43 -4.10
CA THR A 51 -10.67 -11.43 -4.92
C THR A 51 -10.11 -10.80 -6.20
N ILE A 52 -8.83 -11.07 -6.49
CA ILE A 52 -8.14 -10.68 -7.73
C ILE A 52 -7.54 -11.95 -8.35
N GLU A 53 -7.97 -12.30 -9.55
CA GLU A 53 -7.52 -13.51 -10.26
C GLU A 53 -6.75 -13.14 -11.53
N ARG A 54 -5.51 -13.59 -11.62
CA ARG A 54 -4.72 -13.66 -12.86
C ARG A 54 -4.72 -15.10 -13.37
N GLU A 55 -3.99 -15.35 -14.46
CA GLU A 55 -3.94 -16.68 -15.07
C GLU A 55 -3.26 -17.73 -14.17
N ASP A 56 -2.23 -17.33 -13.44
CA ASP A 56 -1.31 -18.21 -12.71
C ASP A 56 -1.35 -18.01 -11.18
N TRP A 57 -2.07 -17.01 -10.70
CA TRP A 57 -2.24 -16.77 -9.26
C TRP A 57 -3.54 -16.05 -8.93
N HIS A 58 -4.06 -16.32 -7.73
CA HIS A 58 -5.21 -15.63 -7.16
C HIS A 58 -4.85 -15.01 -5.80
N LEU A 59 -5.34 -13.80 -5.55
CA LEU A 59 -5.27 -13.13 -4.26
C LEU A 59 -6.67 -13.05 -3.67
N HIS A 60 -6.84 -13.57 -2.47
CA HIS A 60 -8.06 -13.41 -1.67
C HIS A 60 -7.71 -12.64 -0.40
N CYS A 61 -8.45 -11.57 -0.12
CA CYS A 61 -8.25 -10.73 1.06
C CYS A 61 -9.57 -10.55 1.81
N LYS A 62 -9.56 -10.87 3.10
CA LYS A 62 -10.66 -10.62 4.03
C LYS A 62 -10.53 -9.22 4.60
N LEU A 63 -11.19 -8.25 3.98
CA LEU A 63 -11.05 -6.83 4.30
C LEU A 63 -11.51 -6.52 5.73
N GLU A 64 -12.46 -7.30 6.26
CA GLU A 64 -12.94 -7.18 7.65
C GLU A 64 -11.87 -7.46 8.70
N THR A 65 -10.78 -8.13 8.33
CA THR A 65 -9.68 -8.45 9.25
C THR A 65 -8.66 -7.32 9.36
N VAL A 66 -8.71 -6.33 8.48
CA VAL A 66 -7.79 -5.19 8.49
C VAL A 66 -8.15 -4.27 9.65
N GLU A 67 -7.23 -4.07 10.58
CA GLU A 67 -7.40 -3.14 11.70
C GLU A 67 -6.65 -1.83 11.43
N THR A 68 -5.48 -1.90 10.80
CA THR A 68 -4.66 -0.72 10.47
C THR A 68 -4.05 -0.83 9.09
N VAL A 69 -3.86 0.32 8.45
CA VAL A 69 -3.18 0.46 7.15
C VAL A 69 -1.99 1.39 7.32
N VAL A 70 -0.78 0.84 7.26
CA VAL A 70 0.44 1.63 7.42
C VAL A 70 0.94 2.08 6.06
N PHE A 71 1.11 3.39 5.87
CA PHE A 71 1.84 3.94 4.74
C PHE A 71 3.29 4.17 5.14
N ASP A 72 4.20 3.35 4.63
CA ASP A 72 5.63 3.38 4.91
C ASP A 72 6.40 3.96 3.71
N LEU A 73 6.96 5.16 3.90
CA LEU A 73 7.94 5.78 3.01
C LEU A 73 9.18 6.11 3.83
N SER A 74 10.19 5.23 3.78
CA SER A 74 11.38 5.30 4.64
C SER A 74 12.64 4.87 3.92
N PRO A 75 13.83 5.34 4.33
CA PRO A 75 15.09 4.82 3.81
C PRO A 75 15.28 3.37 4.26
N LYS A 76 15.94 2.57 3.42
CA LYS A 76 16.42 1.22 3.72
C LYS A 76 17.91 1.30 4.08
N ASP A 77 18.37 0.35 4.89
CA ASP A 77 19.77 0.25 5.30
C ASP A 77 20.74 0.08 4.12
N ASN A 78 20.26 -0.48 3.01
CA ASN A 78 21.04 -0.66 1.78
C ASN A 78 21.06 0.57 0.85
N GLY A 79 20.65 1.74 1.33
CA GLY A 79 20.64 2.99 0.57
C GLY A 79 19.44 3.16 -0.37
N GLY A 80 18.52 2.19 -0.45
CA GLY A 80 17.27 2.32 -1.20
C GLY A 80 16.17 3.04 -0.42
N ILE A 81 15.05 3.34 -1.07
CA ILE A 81 13.82 3.80 -0.40
C ILE A 81 12.81 2.66 -0.37
N ARG A 82 12.12 2.49 0.75
CA ARG A 82 10.97 1.61 0.91
C ARG A 82 9.71 2.44 0.69
N MET A 83 8.83 1.92 -0.17
CA MET A 83 7.50 2.46 -0.43
C MET A 83 6.53 1.30 -0.30
N ALA A 84 5.79 1.24 0.79
CA ALA A 84 4.90 0.13 1.06
C ALA A 84 3.60 0.56 1.75
N VAL A 85 2.51 -0.09 1.37
CA VAL A 85 1.26 -0.10 2.12
C VAL A 85 1.14 -1.45 2.82
N VAL A 86 0.98 -1.45 4.14
CA VAL A 86 0.88 -2.66 4.95
C VAL A 86 -0.49 -2.71 5.62
N PHE A 87 -1.29 -3.71 5.26
CA PHE A 87 -2.56 -4.01 5.90
C PHE A 87 -2.30 -4.97 7.05
N ARG A 88 -2.66 -4.59 8.28
CA ARG A 88 -2.41 -5.40 9.48
C ARG A 88 -3.71 -5.78 10.16
N ASP A 89 -3.72 -6.94 10.79
CA ASP A 89 -4.82 -7.35 11.65
C ASP A 89 -4.75 -6.73 13.06
N LYS A 90 -5.70 -7.09 13.91
CA LYS A 90 -5.79 -6.67 15.32
C LYS A 90 -4.59 -7.07 16.18
N HIS A 91 -3.79 -8.04 15.74
CA HIS A 91 -2.57 -8.49 16.40
C HIS A 91 -1.31 -7.87 15.78
N GLN A 92 -1.49 -6.88 14.90
CA GLN A 92 -0.42 -6.23 14.12
C GLN A 92 0.29 -7.17 13.14
N ALA A 93 -0.25 -8.37 12.90
CA ALA A 93 0.28 -9.28 11.89
C ALA A 93 -0.10 -8.79 10.49
N PRO A 94 0.83 -8.79 9.51
CA PRO A 94 0.52 -8.32 8.16
C PRO A 94 -0.37 -9.32 7.43
N VAL A 95 -1.59 -8.90 7.08
CA VAL A 95 -2.52 -9.70 6.26
C VAL A 95 -2.21 -9.58 4.77
N LEU A 96 -1.75 -8.40 4.35
CA LEU A 96 -1.35 -8.09 2.98
C LEU A 96 -0.32 -6.96 3.00
N ARG A 97 0.63 -6.98 2.08
CA ARG A 97 1.52 -5.85 1.81
C ARG A 97 1.52 -5.56 0.32
N ALA A 98 1.47 -4.29 -0.06
CA ALA A 98 1.74 -3.81 -1.41
C ALA A 98 3.02 -2.96 -1.38
N ALA A 99 4.10 -3.44 -2.00
CA ALA A 99 5.35 -2.68 -2.13
C ALA A 99 5.43 -2.05 -3.52
N TRP A 100 5.60 -0.74 -3.60
CA TRP A 100 5.83 -0.03 -4.85
C TRP A 100 7.29 -0.17 -5.25
N LEU A 101 7.54 -0.53 -6.51
CA LEU A 101 8.87 -0.88 -7.00
C LEU A 101 9.33 0.13 -8.06
N PRO A 102 10.39 0.93 -7.80
CA PRO A 102 10.89 1.92 -8.75
C PRO A 102 11.15 1.36 -10.17
N ARG A 103 11.61 0.12 -10.28
CA ARG A 103 11.88 -0.55 -11.57
C ARG A 103 10.64 -0.78 -12.45
N LEU A 104 9.44 -0.68 -11.86
CA LEU A 104 8.16 -0.82 -12.57
C LEU A 104 7.45 0.52 -12.73
N MET A 105 8.02 1.61 -12.21
CA MET A 105 7.41 2.93 -12.19
C MET A 105 8.00 3.79 -13.30
N PRO A 106 7.23 4.76 -13.83
CA PRO A 106 7.77 5.82 -14.66
C PRO A 106 8.90 6.56 -13.93
N GLU A 107 9.87 7.07 -14.68
CA GLU A 107 11.00 7.84 -14.11
C GLU A 107 10.58 9.22 -13.58
N THR A 108 9.52 9.82 -14.15
CA THR A 108 9.02 11.14 -13.77
C THR A 108 7.50 11.13 -13.64
N PRO A 109 6.92 11.68 -12.55
CA PRO A 109 7.61 12.23 -11.37
C PRO A 109 8.38 11.13 -10.61
N SER A 110 9.21 11.50 -9.63
CA SER A 110 10.04 10.52 -8.92
C SER A 110 9.19 9.45 -8.20
N PRO A 111 9.73 8.23 -7.97
CA PRO A 111 8.96 7.20 -7.30
C PRO A 111 8.37 7.59 -5.92
N PRO A 112 9.11 8.30 -5.03
CA PRO A 112 8.54 8.81 -3.79
C PRO A 112 7.38 9.80 -3.99
N GLU A 113 7.45 10.68 -4.99
CA GLU A 113 6.38 11.63 -5.31
C GLU A 113 5.12 10.92 -5.80
N GLN A 114 5.26 9.91 -6.66
CA GLN A 114 4.14 9.10 -7.13
C GLN A 114 3.46 8.36 -5.96
N PHE A 115 4.26 7.72 -5.10
CA PHE A 115 3.74 7.03 -3.91
C PHE A 115 3.05 8.01 -2.95
N TRP A 116 3.64 9.18 -2.73
CA TRP A 116 3.07 10.23 -1.90
C TRP A 116 1.72 10.72 -2.43
N ALA A 117 1.64 11.04 -3.73
CA ALA A 117 0.41 11.48 -4.37
C ALA A 117 -0.69 10.41 -4.29
N PHE A 118 -0.34 9.14 -4.52
CA PHE A 118 -1.29 8.04 -4.39
C PHE A 118 -1.86 7.95 -2.96
N THR A 119 -0.97 7.86 -1.96
CA THR A 119 -1.35 7.65 -0.56
C THR A 119 -2.05 8.86 0.06
N GLN A 120 -1.77 10.07 -0.42
CA GLN A 120 -2.45 11.29 0.05
C GLN A 120 -3.97 11.25 -0.16
N ARG A 121 -4.46 10.53 -1.18
CA ARG A 121 -5.90 10.37 -1.45
C ARG A 121 -6.64 9.51 -0.42
N TYR A 122 -5.90 8.84 0.45
CA TYR A 122 -6.44 7.90 1.45
C TYR A 122 -6.03 8.27 2.89
N ILE A 123 -5.32 9.38 3.08
CA ILE A 123 -4.75 9.75 4.38
C ILE A 123 -5.81 10.09 5.43
N ASP A 124 -7.01 10.41 4.98
CA ASP A 124 -8.18 10.76 5.78
C ASP A 124 -8.87 9.52 6.39
N LEU A 125 -8.51 8.31 5.97
CA LEU A 125 -9.05 7.09 6.56
C LEU A 125 -8.60 6.97 8.02
N PRO A 126 -9.52 6.79 8.99
CA PRO A 126 -9.18 6.82 10.42
C PRO A 126 -8.25 5.68 10.87
N MET A 127 -8.21 4.57 10.11
CA MET A 127 -7.34 3.43 10.38
C MET A 127 -5.96 3.53 9.73
N VAL A 128 -5.71 4.58 8.95
CA VAL A 128 -4.41 4.81 8.32
C VAL A 128 -3.43 5.34 9.36
N VAL A 129 -2.25 4.73 9.38
CA VAL A 129 -1.10 5.20 10.15
C VAL A 129 -0.11 5.80 9.15
N ASP A 130 0.02 7.12 9.16
CA ASP A 130 0.98 7.83 8.31
C ASP A 130 2.40 7.72 8.88
N ALA A 131 3.19 6.79 8.35
CA ALA A 131 4.61 6.63 8.65
C ALA A 131 5.48 7.10 7.49
N ARG A 132 4.97 7.97 6.60
CA ARG A 132 5.72 8.47 5.44
C ARG A 132 6.66 9.59 5.84
N ASN A 133 7.94 9.47 5.51
CA ASN A 133 8.90 10.56 5.68
C ASN A 133 8.77 11.58 4.54
N ARG A 134 8.13 12.71 4.83
CA ARG A 134 7.92 13.81 3.86
C ARG A 134 9.22 14.38 3.27
N GLN A 135 10.34 14.34 3.99
CA GLN A 135 11.63 14.87 3.52
C GLN A 135 12.18 14.10 2.32
N LEU A 136 11.73 12.85 2.09
CA LEU A 136 12.09 12.06 0.91
C LEU A 136 11.37 12.50 -0.36
N VAL A 137 10.35 13.36 -0.24
CA VAL A 137 9.54 13.87 -1.34
C VAL A 137 9.77 15.36 -1.54
N PHE A 138 9.80 16.13 -0.44
CA PHE A 138 9.98 17.58 -0.44
C PHE A 138 11.13 17.95 0.50
N PRO A 139 12.39 17.85 0.05
CA PRO A 139 13.54 18.23 0.86
C PRO A 139 13.42 19.70 1.30
N GLY A 140 13.54 19.98 2.59
CA GLY A 140 13.54 21.35 3.12
C GLY A 140 12.16 21.90 3.51
N SER A 141 11.07 21.14 3.39
CA SER A 141 9.74 21.56 3.89
C SER A 141 9.60 21.42 5.42
N GLY A 142 10.70 21.52 6.17
CA GLY A 142 10.81 21.20 7.59
C GLY A 142 11.65 22.19 8.40
N GLN A 143 11.74 23.44 7.96
CA GLN A 143 12.25 24.55 8.77
C GLN A 143 11.22 25.68 8.70
N GLY A 144 10.16 25.55 9.50
CA GLY A 144 9.39 26.69 9.94
C GLY A 144 10.16 27.31 11.10
N ASP A 145 10.63 28.55 10.89
CA ASP A 145 11.32 29.38 11.87
C ASP A 145 10.66 29.30 13.25
N SER A 146 11.42 28.80 14.22
CA SER A 146 11.28 29.27 15.59
C SER A 146 12.22 30.46 15.72
N SER A 147 11.77 31.62 15.27
CA SER A 147 12.40 32.91 15.55
C SER A 147 11.30 33.94 15.74
N GLU A 148 11.30 34.50 16.95
CA GLU A 148 10.48 35.58 17.53
C GLU A 148 9.11 35.20 18.13
#